data_AF-A0A941PIX2-F1
#
_entry.id   AF-A0A941PIX2-F1
#
_cell.length_a   1.000
_cell.length_b   1.000
_cell.length_c   1.000
_cell.angle_alpha   90.00
_cell.angle_beta   90.00
_cell.angle_gamma   90.00
#
_symmetry.space_group_name_H-M   'P 1'
#
loop_
_entity.id
_entity.type
_entity.pdbx_description
1 polymer ?
#
loop_
_entity_poly.entity_id
_entity_poly.type
_entity_poly.pdbx_seq_one_letter_code
_entity_poly.pdbx_strand_id
1 'polypeptide(L)'
;MTAKIIAILFGLAVCSDTFARVGYTPSEYLKNYALSTCLAYGFNSKEVTEEAATAARAYTEFGDLPLESYTETAVAGKKFLTKKIY
;
A
#
# COMPACT_ATOMS: atom_id res chain seq x y z
N MET A 1 -24.18 15.42 -36.78
CA MET A 1 -22.79 15.75 -36.42
C MET A 1 -22.64 16.38 -35.03
N THR A 2 -23.74 16.85 -34.41
CA THR A 2 -23.78 17.47 -33.08
C THR A 2 -23.73 16.49 -31.90
N ALA A 3 -24.37 15.32 -32.02
CA ALA A 3 -24.41 14.31 -30.94
C ALA A 3 -23.04 13.70 -30.60
N LYS A 4 -22.13 13.57 -31.59
CA LYS A 4 -20.77 13.04 -31.38
C LYS A 4 -19.90 13.98 -30.55
N ILE A 5 -20.09 15.29 -30.68
CA ILE A 5 -19.32 16.31 -29.94
C ILE A 5 -19.77 16.36 -28.47
N ILE A 6 -21.08 16.21 -28.22
CA ILE A 6 -21.65 16.18 -26.87
C ILE A 6 -21.15 14.95 -26.08
N ALA A 7 -21.04 13.78 -26.74
CA ALA A 7 -20.51 12.58 -26.12
C ALA A 7 -19.01 12.69 -25.73
N ILE A 8 -18.22 13.42 -26.52
CA ILE A 8 -16.78 13.64 -26.24
C ILE A 8 -16.60 14.57 -25.03
N LEU A 9 -17.45 15.59 -24.87
CA LEU A 9 -17.40 16.51 -23.73
C LEU A 9 -17.85 15.87 -22.41
N PHE A 10 -18.75 14.88 -22.46
CA PHE A 10 -19.21 14.16 -21.25
C PHE A 10 -18.20 13.11 -20.75
N GLY A 11 -17.33 12.60 -21.62
CA GLY A 11 -16.28 11.63 -21.26
C GLY A 11 -15.10 12.23 -20.49
N LEU A 12 -14.90 13.55 -20.54
CA LEU A 12 -13.83 14.25 -19.81
C LEU A 12 -14.22 14.64 -18.37
N ALA A 13 -15.48 14.46 -17.98
CA ALA A 13 -15.98 14.84 -16.66
C ALA A 13 -15.86 13.74 -15.58
N VAL A 14 -15.43 12.52 -15.95
CA VAL A 14 -15.34 11.37 -15.04
C VAL A 14 -13.87 11.00 -14.81
N CYS A 15 -13.16 11.84 -14.06
CA CYS A 15 -11.93 11.49 -13.33
C CYS A 15 -11.52 12.68 -12.47
N SER A 16 -12.36 13.02 -11.49
CA SER A 16 -12.00 13.99 -10.46
C SER A 16 -12.37 13.45 -9.08
N ASP A 17 -12.21 12.14 -8.89
CA ASP A 17 -11.89 11.65 -7.56
C ASP A 17 -10.42 12.01 -7.34
N THR A 18 -10.15 13.26 -6.96
CA THR A 18 -8.98 13.54 -6.14
C THR A 18 -9.22 12.76 -4.86
N PHE A 19 -8.80 11.49 -4.86
CA PHE A 19 -8.62 10.71 -3.65
C PHE A 19 -7.63 11.55 -2.84
N ALA A 20 -8.16 12.35 -1.92
CA ALA A 20 -7.33 13.15 -1.04
C ALA A 20 -6.41 12.13 -0.37
N ARG A 21 -5.14 12.12 -0.79
CA ARG A 21 -4.15 11.22 -0.23
C ARG A 21 -4.18 11.51 1.25
N VAL A 22 -4.62 10.56 2.07
CA VAL A 22 -4.44 10.68 3.51
C VAL A 22 -2.93 10.74 3.69
N GLY A 23 -2.43 11.93 3.99
CA GLY A 23 -1.02 12.17 4.19
C GLY A 23 -0.63 11.47 5.49
N TYR A 24 0.04 10.33 5.37
CA TYR A 24 0.68 9.69 6.51
C TYR A 24 2.02 10.36 6.78
N THR A 25 2.37 10.47 8.05
CA THR A 25 3.73 10.80 8.47
C THR A 25 4.69 9.67 8.07
N PRO A 26 6.01 9.93 7.96
CA PRO A 26 6.98 8.86 7.67
C PRO A 26 6.92 7.67 8.65
N SER A 27 6.62 7.94 9.93
CA SER A 27 6.43 6.88 10.93
C SER A 27 5.18 6.03 10.66
N GLU A 28 4.09 6.64 10.23
CA GLU A 28 2.86 5.93 9.88
C GLU A 28 3.04 5.09 8.61
N TYR A 29 3.74 5.62 7.59
CA TYR A 29 4.14 4.83 6.42
C TYR A 29 4.96 3.60 6.83
N LEU A 30 5.94 3.75 7.73
CA LEU A 30 6.74 2.61 8.20
C LEU A 30 5.91 1.58 8.98
N LYS A 31 4.98 2.03 9.84
CA LYS A 31 4.06 1.14 10.57
C LYS A 31 3.13 0.37 9.63
N ASN A 32 2.59 1.05 8.64
CA ASN A 32 1.73 0.44 7.63
C ASN A 32 2.51 -0.56 6.77
N TYR A 33 3.73 -0.22 6.37
CA TYR A 33 4.66 -1.15 5.72
C TYR A 33 4.92 -2.38 6.59
N ALA A 34 5.21 -2.18 7.89
CA ALA A 34 5.49 -3.26 8.83
C ALA A 34 4.31 -4.23 8.95
N LEU A 35 3.09 -3.70 9.10
CA LEU A 35 1.87 -4.49 9.18
C LEU A 35 1.63 -5.26 7.89
N SER A 36 1.64 -4.59 6.74
CA SER A 36 1.43 -5.23 5.43
C SER A 36 2.45 -6.34 5.16
N THR A 37 3.71 -6.11 5.49
CA THR A 37 4.77 -7.12 5.33
C THR A 37 4.58 -8.30 6.30
N CYS A 38 4.15 -8.03 7.53
CA CYS A 38 3.81 -9.08 8.50
C CYS A 38 2.66 -9.95 8.01
N LEU A 39 1.59 -9.35 7.47
CA LEU A 39 0.47 -10.07 6.87
C LEU A 39 0.92 -10.91 5.66
N ALA A 40 1.74 -10.34 4.77
CA ALA A 40 2.25 -11.05 3.61
C ALA A 40 3.07 -12.31 3.97
N TYR A 41 3.81 -12.27 5.08
CA TYR A 41 4.60 -13.41 5.57
C TYR A 41 3.84 -14.38 6.48
N GLY A 42 2.81 -13.91 7.18
CA GLY A 42 2.08 -14.69 8.18
C GLY A 42 0.91 -15.51 7.62
N PHE A 43 0.38 -15.14 6.46
CA PHE A 43 -0.75 -15.83 5.83
C PHE A 43 -0.32 -16.83 4.75
N ASN A 44 -1.10 -17.91 4.61
CA ASN A 44 -0.93 -18.91 3.54
C ASN A 44 -1.85 -18.66 2.33
N SER A 45 -2.79 -17.71 2.43
CA SER A 45 -3.69 -17.39 1.32
C SER A 45 -2.97 -16.55 0.27
N LYS A 46 -2.95 -17.04 -0.97
CA LYS A 46 -2.34 -16.34 -2.11
C LYS A 46 -2.89 -14.91 -2.28
N GLU A 47 -4.22 -14.77 -2.20
CA GLU A 47 -4.90 -13.48 -2.33
C GLU A 47 -4.40 -12.48 -1.28
N VAL A 48 -4.40 -12.89 0.00
CA VAL A 48 -3.93 -12.06 1.12
C VAL A 48 -2.46 -11.70 0.97
N THR A 49 -1.62 -12.67 0.61
CA THR A 49 -0.18 -12.44 0.45
C THR A 49 0.12 -11.46 -0.68
N GLU A 50 -0.55 -11.57 -1.82
CA GLU A 50 -0.32 -10.70 -2.99
C GLU A 50 -0.83 -9.28 -2.74
N GLU A 51 -2.01 -9.13 -2.13
CA GLU A 51 -2.56 -7.83 -1.78
C GLU A 51 -1.70 -7.12 -0.72
N ALA A 52 -1.34 -7.82 0.36
CA ALA A 52 -0.51 -7.26 1.42
C ALA A 52 0.89 -6.88 0.92
N ALA A 53 1.49 -7.68 0.02
CA ALA A 53 2.76 -7.34 -0.61
C ALA A 53 2.65 -6.10 -1.51
N THR A 54 1.51 -5.92 -2.19
CA THR A 54 1.25 -4.73 -3.01
C THR A 54 1.10 -3.49 -2.15
N ALA A 55 0.36 -3.58 -1.05
CA ALA A 55 0.24 -2.49 -0.08
C ALA A 55 1.60 -2.12 0.55
N ALA A 56 2.41 -3.11 0.92
CA ALA A 56 3.76 -2.87 1.44
C ALA A 56 4.63 -2.08 0.44
N ARG A 57 4.63 -2.46 -0.84
CA ARG A 57 5.35 -1.72 -1.88
C ARG A 57 4.88 -0.27 -2.00
N ALA A 58 3.57 -0.03 -1.93
CA ALA A 58 3.03 1.33 -1.96
C ALA A 58 3.51 2.18 -0.75
N TYR A 59 3.57 1.59 0.45
CA TYR A 59 4.07 2.31 1.64
C TYR A 59 5.58 2.54 1.64
N THR A 60 6.36 1.74 0.90
CA THR A 60 7.77 2.02 0.64
C THR A 60 7.95 3.15 -0.36
N GLU A 61 7.17 3.16 -1.45
CA GLU A 61 7.25 4.17 -2.51
C GLU A 61 6.92 5.59 -2.01
N PHE A 62 5.92 5.69 -1.12
CA PHE A 62 5.40 6.99 -0.68
C PHE A 62 5.90 7.44 0.71
N GLY A 63 6.74 6.65 1.36
CA GLY A 63 7.34 7.04 2.63
C GLY A 63 8.72 7.66 2.43
N ASP A 64 9.10 8.55 3.36
CA ASP A 64 10.33 9.36 3.25
C ASP A 64 11.52 8.79 4.05
N LEU A 65 11.48 7.50 4.40
CA LEU A 65 12.58 6.85 5.14
C LEU A 65 13.59 6.19 4.19
N PRO A 66 14.84 5.99 4.62
CA PRO A 66 15.82 5.27 3.82
C PRO A 66 15.44 3.78 3.69
N LEU A 67 15.89 3.14 2.60
CA LEU A 67 15.61 1.73 2.30
C LEU A 67 16.01 0.78 3.45
N GLU A 68 17.05 1.13 4.20
CA GLU A 68 17.49 0.37 5.38
C GLU A 68 16.40 0.24 6.44
N SER A 69 15.60 1.31 6.68
CA SER A 69 14.53 1.29 7.67
C SER A 69 13.45 0.27 7.33
N TYR A 70 13.10 0.15 6.04
CA TYR A 70 12.16 -0.85 5.56
C TYR A 70 12.74 -2.27 5.65
N THR A 71 14.01 -2.43 5.27
CA THR A 71 14.70 -3.73 5.31
C THR A 71 14.80 -4.26 6.74
N GLU A 72 15.21 -3.43 7.70
CA GLU A 72 15.26 -3.76 9.12
C GLU A 72 13.88 -4.11 9.68
N THR A 73 12.87 -3.34 9.29
CA THR A 73 11.48 -3.58 9.69
C THR A 73 10.96 -4.92 9.18
N ALA A 74 11.27 -5.30 7.94
CA ALA A 74 10.90 -6.60 7.38
C ALA A 74 11.59 -7.76 8.11
N VAL A 75 12.88 -7.61 8.46
CA VAL A 75 13.62 -8.60 9.26
C VAL A 75 13.01 -8.74 10.66
N ALA A 76 12.69 -7.62 11.31
CA ALA A 76 12.03 -7.61 12.61
C ALA A 76 10.64 -8.28 12.57
N GLY A 77 9.86 -8.01 11.52
CA GLY A 77 8.55 -8.64 11.29
C GLY A 77 8.64 -10.16 11.14
N LYS A 78 9.58 -10.68 10.35
CA LYS A 78 9.83 -12.12 10.24
C LYS A 78 10.20 -12.76 11.58
N LYS A 79 11.04 -12.09 12.37
CA LYS A 79 11.39 -12.54 13.72
C LYS A 79 10.19 -12.51 14.67
N PHE A 80 9.28 -11.55 14.50
CA PHE A 80 8.06 -11.47 15.32
C PHE A 80 7.13 -12.66 15.07
N LEU A 81 6.98 -13.09 13.82
CA LEU A 81 6.13 -14.22 13.44
C LEU A 81 6.57 -15.57 14.01
N THR A 82 7.82 -15.71 14.46
CA THR A 82 8.29 -16.95 15.11
C THR A 82 7.92 -17.04 16.59
N LYS A 83 7.38 -15.96 17.17
CA LYS A 83 6.95 -15.95 18.57
C LYS A 83 5.69 -16.78 18.73
N LYS A 84 5.68 -17.66 19.74
CA LYS A 84 4.45 -18.32 20.19
C LYS A 84 3.57 -17.30 20.91
N ILE A 85 2.34 -17.16 20.45
CA ILE A 85 1.29 -16.42 21.15
C ILE A 85 0.56 -17.47 22.00
N TYR A 86 0.63 -17.32 23.32
CA TYR A 86 0.07 -18.22 24.33
C TYR A 86 -1.18 -17.63 24.94
#